data_AF-A0A7C4EMY3-F1
#
_entry.id   AF-A0A7C4EMY3-F1
#
_cell.length_a   1.000
_cell.length_b   1.000
_cell.length_c   1.000
_cell.angle_alpha   90.00
_cell.angle_beta   90.00
_cell.angle_gamma   90.00
#
_symmetry.space_group_name_H-M   'P 1'
#
loop_
_entity.id
_entity.type
_entity.pdbx_description
1 polymer ?
#
loop_
_entity_poly.entity_id
_entity_poly.type
_entity_poly.pdbx_seq_one_letter_code
_entity_poly.pdbx_strand_id
1 'polypeptide(L)'
;NMDRQSPVDCFFLPNILSTRLPISFYVFSFSPSKKSVNLSILDDARMEIKTRTEALYKMLMDEKQRILSEIRKHLDAETETEVRIGFELYQDNADKSVGELEKHISSQLTGVRSEMLDLIDDAFTRLREGTYGLCDDCGNEIPIERLRVLPFVSRCVRCQEHADRIKKIEQSHETEFQPEQREENPSID
;
A
#
# COMPACT_ATOMS: atom_id res chain seq x y z
N ASN A 1 -43.98 -7.25 -19.84
CA ASN A 1 -44.11 -7.77 -18.47
C ASN A 1 -42.80 -7.57 -17.75
N MET A 2 -42.60 -6.36 -17.24
CA MET A 2 -42.90 -5.98 -15.84
C MET A 2 -41.76 -6.45 -14.93
N ASP A 3 -40.75 -5.59 -14.75
CA ASP A 3 -40.69 -4.52 -13.73
C ASP A 3 -40.43 -5.08 -12.32
N ARG A 4 -39.30 -4.64 -11.74
CA ARG A 4 -39.28 -4.25 -10.32
C ARG A 4 -38.09 -3.35 -10.01
N GLN A 5 -38.41 -2.05 -10.03
CA GLN A 5 -37.65 -0.97 -9.42
C GLN A 5 -37.50 -1.11 -7.89
N SER A 6 -36.47 -0.42 -7.40
CA SER A 6 -36.33 0.24 -6.11
C SER A 6 -37.63 0.81 -5.50
N PRO A 7 -37.79 0.80 -4.16
CA PRO A 7 -38.80 1.61 -3.48
C PRO A 7 -38.15 2.63 -2.53
N VAL A 8 -38.06 3.89 -2.95
CA VAL A 8 -37.98 5.03 -2.02
C VAL A 8 -39.05 6.03 -2.41
N ASP A 9 -40.29 5.72 -2.04
CA ASP A 9 -41.43 6.61 -2.20
C ASP A 9 -41.79 7.30 -0.88
N CYS A 10 -41.69 8.61 -0.93
CA CYS A 10 -42.79 9.55 -0.68
C CYS A 10 -43.59 9.37 0.62
N PHE A 11 -43.20 10.11 1.66
CA PHE A 11 -44.15 10.60 2.64
C PHE A 11 -44.43 12.09 2.43
N PHE A 12 -45.66 12.31 1.97
CA PHE A 12 -46.51 13.49 2.07
C PHE A 12 -46.12 14.50 3.16
N LEU A 13 -45.90 15.75 2.77
CA LEU A 13 -46.10 16.93 3.62
C LEU A 13 -47.36 17.65 3.13
N PRO A 14 -48.39 17.88 3.97
CA PRO A 14 -49.49 18.74 3.60
C PRO A 14 -49.12 20.20 3.85
N ASN A 15 -49.45 20.97 2.82
CA ASN A 15 -49.49 22.41 2.72
C ASN A 15 -50.55 22.97 3.69
N ILE A 16 -50.19 23.83 4.64
CA ILE A 16 -51.15 24.66 5.39
C ILE A 16 -50.67 26.11 5.37
N LEU A 17 -51.62 26.94 4.94
CA LEU A 17 -51.53 28.35 4.61
C LEU A 17 -51.09 29.27 5.78
N SER A 18 -50.33 30.29 5.38
CA SER A 18 -50.55 31.71 5.69
C SER A 18 -51.07 32.07 7.09
N THR A 19 -50.17 32.51 7.98
CA THR A 19 -50.39 33.74 8.75
C THR A 19 -49.10 34.53 8.90
N ARG A 20 -49.12 35.77 8.38
CA ARG A 20 -48.21 36.87 8.72
C ARG A 20 -48.46 37.27 10.18
N LEU A 21 -47.40 37.47 10.98
CA LEU A 21 -47.23 38.48 12.06
C LEU A 21 -45.87 38.22 12.77
N PRO A 22 -45.30 39.21 13.48
CA PRO A 22 -44.04 39.82 13.09
C PRO A 22 -42.80 39.33 13.88
N ILE A 23 -41.66 39.64 13.27
CA ILE A 23 -40.32 39.66 13.84
C ILE A 23 -40.32 40.46 15.15
N SER A 24 -40.22 39.77 16.28
CA SER A 24 -39.83 40.24 17.64
C SER A 24 -40.72 39.53 18.67
N PHE A 25 -40.22 38.42 19.27
CA PHE A 25 -40.30 38.20 20.73
C PHE A 25 -39.80 36.85 21.24
N TYR A 26 -39.49 35.85 20.40
CA TYR A 26 -38.94 34.59 20.92
C TYR A 26 -37.43 34.52 20.73
N VAL A 27 -36.70 35.26 21.58
CA VAL A 27 -35.39 34.77 22.07
C VAL A 27 -35.73 33.62 23.01
N PHE A 28 -36.11 32.48 22.43
CA PHE A 28 -36.12 31.22 23.16
C PHE A 28 -34.66 31.01 23.57
N SER A 29 -34.41 31.15 24.87
CA SER A 29 -33.18 30.72 25.51
C SER A 29 -33.05 29.22 25.30
N PHE A 30 -32.63 28.80 24.10
CA PHE A 30 -32.21 27.45 23.82
C PHE A 30 -30.86 27.30 24.53
N SER A 31 -30.96 27.01 25.82
CA SER A 31 -29.86 26.57 26.67
C SER A 31 -29.11 25.47 25.92
N PRO A 32 -27.82 25.67 25.56
CA PRO A 32 -27.06 24.60 24.94
C PRO A 32 -26.87 23.56 26.03
N SER A 33 -27.60 22.44 25.92
CA SER A 33 -27.36 21.23 26.70
C SER A 33 -25.95 20.76 26.37
N LYS A 34 -24.97 21.29 27.12
CA LYS A 34 -23.62 20.77 27.16
C LYS A 34 -23.73 19.40 27.81
N LYS A 35 -23.83 18.34 26.99
CA LYS A 35 -23.40 17.02 27.43
C LYS A 35 -21.93 17.19 27.81
N SER A 36 -21.66 17.26 29.11
CA SER A 36 -20.31 17.33 29.66
C SER A 36 -19.61 16.02 29.33
N VAL A 37 -18.98 15.95 28.16
CA VAL A 37 -17.97 14.94 27.89
C VAL A 37 -16.84 15.25 28.86
N ASN A 38 -16.49 14.32 29.74
CA ASN A 38 -15.40 14.49 30.69
C ASN A 38 -14.10 14.73 29.91
N LEU A 39 -13.46 15.88 30.16
CA LEU A 39 -12.22 16.31 29.50
C LEU A 39 -11.10 15.26 29.65
N SER A 40 -11.08 14.53 30.77
CA SER A 40 -10.13 13.44 31.03
C SER A 40 -10.27 12.25 30.07
N ILE A 41 -11.49 11.91 29.62
CA ILE A 41 -11.72 10.77 28.71
C ILE A 41 -11.14 11.06 27.32
N LEU A 42 -11.20 12.33 26.89
CA LEU A 42 -10.64 12.76 25.61
C LEU A 42 -9.11 12.80 25.64
N ASP A 43 -8.52 13.16 26.78
CA ASP A 43 -7.06 13.15 26.98
C ASP A 43 -6.50 11.71 26.98
N ASP A 44 -7.21 10.76 27.60
CA ASP A 44 -6.84 9.33 27.60
C ASP A 44 -6.86 8.73 26.18
N ALA A 45 -7.95 8.94 25.43
CA ALA A 45 -8.07 8.44 24.05
C ALA A 45 -7.02 9.08 23.12
N ARG A 46 -6.69 10.36 23.32
CA ARG A 46 -5.65 11.05 22.55
C ARG A 46 -4.26 10.47 22.83
N MET A 47 -3.96 10.14 24.08
CA MET A 47 -2.70 9.49 24.46
C MET A 47 -2.58 8.09 23.86
N GLU A 48 -3.67 7.32 23.82
CA GLU A 48 -3.69 5.98 23.21
C GLU A 48 -3.45 6.02 21.70
N ILE A 49 -4.07 6.97 20.98
CA ILE A 49 -3.82 7.17 19.54
C ILE A 49 -2.36 7.57 19.28
N LYS A 50 -1.83 8.49 20.09
CA LYS A 50 -0.44 8.97 19.95
C LYS A 50 0.57 7.83 20.15
N THR A 51 0.42 7.06 21.22
CA THR A 51 1.31 5.93 21.53
C THR A 51 1.27 4.85 20.45
N ARG A 52 0.09 4.55 19.88
CA ARG A 52 -0.04 3.64 18.74
C ARG A 52 0.74 4.14 17.52
N THR A 53 0.57 5.41 17.15
CA THR A 53 1.27 5.97 15.98
C THR A 53 2.79 5.98 16.13
N GLU A 54 3.30 6.25 17.34
CA GLU A 54 4.74 6.20 17.64
C GLU A 54 5.29 4.77 17.53
N ALA A 55 4.53 3.77 17.97
CA ALA A 55 4.93 2.36 17.83
C ALA A 55 5.00 1.94 16.35
N LEU A 56 3.99 2.32 15.54
CA LEU A 56 3.97 2.05 14.10
C LEU A 56 5.11 2.76 13.37
N TYR A 57 5.38 4.02 13.70
CA TYR A 57 6.51 4.78 13.17
C TYR A 57 7.85 4.10 13.44
N LYS A 58 8.06 3.65 14.69
CA LYS A 58 9.29 2.97 15.08
C LYS A 58 9.50 1.68 14.30
N MET A 59 8.45 0.88 14.12
CA MET A 59 8.53 -0.35 13.31
C MET A 59 8.92 -0.07 11.85
N LEU A 60 8.35 0.96 11.23
CA LEU A 60 8.71 1.36 9.86
C LEU A 60 10.16 1.86 9.78
N MET A 61 10.62 2.61 10.78
CA MET A 61 11.99 3.11 10.83
C MET A 61 13.03 2.00 11.02
N ASP A 62 12.76 1.06 11.91
CA ASP A 62 13.62 -0.09 12.16
C ASP A 62 13.76 -0.92 10.86
N GLU A 63 12.65 -1.13 10.14
CA GLU A 63 12.67 -1.85 8.87
C GLU A 63 13.41 -1.08 7.77
N LYS A 64 13.21 0.24 7.65
CA LYS A 64 13.95 1.09 6.71
C LYS A 64 15.46 0.97 6.93
N GLN A 65 15.89 1.03 8.18
CA GLN A 65 17.31 0.89 8.54
C GLN A 65 17.83 -0.50 8.21
N ARG A 66 17.04 -1.56 8.44
CA ARG A 66 17.40 -2.93 8.06
C ARG A 66 17.67 -3.04 6.56
N ILE A 67 16.75 -2.59 5.71
CA ILE A 67 16.90 -2.67 4.25
C ILE A 67 18.10 -1.85 3.75
N LEU A 68 18.26 -0.62 4.25
CA LEU A 68 19.42 0.22 3.90
C LEU A 68 20.75 -0.44 4.29
N SER A 69 20.80 -1.11 5.43
CA SER A 69 22.00 -1.84 5.86
C SER A 69 22.31 -3.02 4.94
N GLU A 70 21.29 -3.69 4.41
CA GLU A 70 21.47 -4.79 3.46
C GLU A 70 21.97 -4.28 2.11
N ILE A 71 21.37 -3.22 1.58
CA ILE A 71 21.82 -2.60 0.32
C ILE A 71 23.29 -2.17 0.46
N ARG A 72 23.65 -1.49 1.56
CA ARG A 72 25.04 -1.06 1.79
C ARG A 72 26.01 -2.25 1.79
N LYS A 73 25.69 -3.33 2.50
CA LYS A 73 26.54 -4.53 2.55
C LYS A 73 26.75 -5.16 1.18
N HIS A 74 25.71 -5.16 0.33
CA HIS A 74 25.81 -5.67 -1.05
C HIS A 74 26.73 -4.80 -1.90
N LEU A 75 26.60 -3.47 -1.81
CA LEU A 75 27.48 -2.54 -2.51
C LEU A 75 28.95 -2.69 -2.08
N ASP A 76 29.22 -2.81 -0.77
CA ASP A 76 30.57 -3.00 -0.26
C ASP A 76 31.19 -4.31 -0.76
N ALA A 77 30.43 -5.42 -0.75
CA ALA A 77 30.86 -6.71 -1.26
C ALA A 77 31.16 -6.69 -2.77
N GLU A 78 30.35 -5.97 -3.57
CA GLU A 78 30.59 -5.81 -5.00
C GLU A 78 31.93 -5.11 -5.27
N THR A 79 32.26 -4.05 -4.51
CA THR A 79 33.56 -3.37 -4.67
C THR A 79 34.75 -4.26 -4.33
N GLU A 80 34.65 -5.12 -3.30
CA GLU A 80 35.70 -6.09 -2.96
C GLU A 80 35.88 -7.15 -4.06
N THR A 81 34.78 -7.62 -4.66
CA THR A 81 34.84 -8.58 -5.77
C THR A 81 35.46 -8.00 -7.03
N GLU A 82 35.14 -6.76 -7.40
CA GLU A 82 35.74 -6.11 -8.57
C GLU A 82 37.26 -5.90 -8.39
N VAL A 83 37.70 -5.58 -7.18
CA VAL A 83 39.14 -5.50 -6.85
C VAL A 83 39.81 -6.87 -6.96
N ARG A 84 39.16 -7.96 -6.52
CA ARG A 84 39.68 -9.32 -6.64
C ARG A 84 39.75 -9.79 -8.08
N ILE A 85 38.70 -9.55 -8.87
CA ILE A 85 38.64 -9.91 -10.30
C ILE A 85 39.70 -9.13 -11.09
N GLY A 86 39.95 -7.86 -10.77
CA GLY A 86 41.03 -7.07 -11.36
C GLY A 86 42.43 -7.64 -11.12
N PHE A 87 42.61 -8.43 -10.05
CA PHE A 87 43.84 -9.16 -9.74
C PHE A 87 43.86 -10.58 -10.36
N GLU A 88 42.69 -11.21 -10.55
CA GLU A 88 42.50 -12.60 -11.03
C GLU A 88 42.37 -12.75 -12.56
N LEU A 89 42.66 -11.71 -13.37
CA LEU A 89 42.62 -11.75 -14.86
C LEU A 89 43.56 -12.77 -15.55
N TYR A 90 44.10 -13.74 -14.81
CA TYR A 90 44.86 -14.90 -15.28
C TYR A 90 44.13 -16.26 -15.14
N GLN A 91 42.86 -16.31 -14.72
CA GLN A 91 42.11 -17.57 -14.56
C GLN A 91 41.02 -17.83 -15.63
N ASP A 92 40.73 -19.12 -15.83
CA ASP A 92 40.02 -19.76 -16.93
C ASP A 92 38.60 -19.21 -17.24
N ASN A 93 38.16 -19.42 -18.49
CA ASN A 93 36.88 -18.90 -19.00
C ASN A 93 35.63 -19.53 -18.36
N ALA A 94 35.76 -20.63 -17.61
CA ALA A 94 34.62 -21.29 -16.95
C ALA A 94 34.12 -20.50 -15.72
N ASP A 95 35.04 -19.93 -14.93
CA ASP A 95 34.70 -19.22 -13.68
C ASP A 95 34.05 -17.85 -13.92
N LYS A 96 34.29 -17.25 -15.09
CA LYS A 96 33.68 -15.97 -15.50
C LYS A 96 32.15 -16.07 -15.62
N SER A 97 31.65 -17.18 -16.15
CA SER A 97 30.20 -17.39 -16.35
C SER A 97 29.42 -17.46 -15.04
N VAL A 98 30.02 -18.06 -14.00
CA VAL A 98 29.41 -18.16 -12.67
C VAL A 98 29.41 -16.80 -11.98
N GLY A 99 30.53 -16.07 -12.03
CA GLY A 99 30.61 -14.72 -11.45
C GLY A 99 29.66 -13.70 -12.08
N GLU A 100 29.44 -13.78 -13.40
CA GLU A 100 28.46 -12.94 -14.10
C GLU A 100 27.02 -13.23 -13.65
N LEU A 101 26.66 -14.51 -13.48
CA LEU A 101 25.34 -14.91 -12.97
C LEU A 101 25.13 -14.43 -11.53
N GLU A 102 26.12 -14.60 -10.66
CA GLU A 102 26.06 -14.13 -9.27
C GLU A 102 25.86 -12.61 -9.20
N LYS A 103 26.60 -11.84 -10.01
CA LYS A 103 26.43 -10.39 -10.12
C LYS A 103 25.03 -10.02 -10.62
N HIS A 104 24.50 -10.75 -11.59
CA HIS A 104 23.14 -10.50 -12.09
C HIS A 104 22.08 -10.71 -10.99
N ILE A 105 22.17 -11.80 -10.24
CA ILE A 105 21.25 -12.09 -9.13
C ILE A 105 21.38 -11.04 -8.01
N SER A 106 22.61 -10.63 -7.66
CA SER A 106 22.87 -9.56 -6.68
C SER A 106 22.19 -8.25 -7.08
N SER A 107 22.35 -7.86 -8.34
CA SER A 107 21.76 -6.64 -8.90
C SER A 107 20.23 -6.68 -8.85
N GLN A 108 19.62 -7.79 -9.25
CA GLN A 108 18.16 -7.98 -9.16
C GLN A 108 17.66 -7.88 -7.72
N LEU A 109 18.35 -8.52 -6.77
CA LEU A 109 17.98 -8.47 -5.35
C LEU A 109 18.07 -7.06 -4.78
N THR A 110 19.08 -6.29 -5.19
CA THR A 110 19.21 -4.87 -4.80
C THR A 110 18.10 -4.01 -5.41
N GLY A 111 17.68 -4.30 -6.65
CA GLY A 111 16.49 -3.70 -7.26
C GLY A 111 15.23 -3.91 -6.43
N VAL A 112 14.93 -5.17 -6.07
CA VAL A 112 13.78 -5.51 -5.23
C VAL A 112 13.81 -4.81 -3.87
N ARG A 113 14.99 -4.72 -3.23
CA ARG A 113 15.14 -3.98 -1.96
C ARG A 113 14.88 -2.48 -2.12
N SER A 114 15.21 -1.92 -3.27
CA SER A 114 14.99 -0.51 -3.56
C SER A 114 13.50 -0.22 -3.72
N GLU A 115 12.78 -1.09 -4.45
CA GLU A 115 11.31 -1.04 -4.52
C GLU A 115 10.66 -1.17 -3.13
N MET A 116 11.21 -2.03 -2.25
CA MET A 116 10.72 -2.12 -0.87
C MET A 116 10.91 -0.83 -0.07
N LEU A 117 11.97 -0.05 -0.33
CA LEU A 117 12.16 1.25 0.32
C LEU A 117 11.09 2.25 -0.13
N ASP A 118 10.74 2.25 -1.41
CA ASP A 118 9.67 3.10 -1.93
C ASP A 118 8.34 2.76 -1.24
N LEU A 119 8.02 1.47 -1.06
CA LEU A 119 6.83 1.04 -0.34
C LEU A 119 6.83 1.44 1.15
N ILE A 120 8.00 1.52 1.78
CA ILE A 120 8.14 2.03 3.15
C ILE A 120 7.92 3.55 3.20
N ASP A 121 8.43 4.29 2.21
CA ASP A 121 8.21 5.73 2.12
C ASP A 121 6.73 6.06 1.87
N ASP A 122 6.03 5.25 1.09
CA ASP A 122 4.56 5.29 0.95
C ASP A 122 3.85 4.98 2.27
N ALA A 123 4.35 4.01 3.05
CA ALA A 123 3.81 3.71 4.37
C ALA A 123 3.99 4.88 5.35
N PHE A 124 5.12 5.60 5.32
CA PHE A 124 5.31 6.82 6.10
C PHE A 124 4.34 7.93 5.70
N THR A 125 4.02 8.03 4.41
CA THR A 125 3.01 8.97 3.90
C THR A 125 1.63 8.65 4.46
N ARG A 126 1.21 7.39 4.37
CA ARG A 126 -0.06 6.90 4.97
C ARG A 126 -0.12 7.10 6.48
N LEU A 127 1.02 6.98 7.18
CA LEU A 127 1.09 7.22 8.62
C LEU A 127 0.84 8.69 8.97
N ARG A 128 1.36 9.61 8.14
CA ARG A 128 1.12 11.05 8.29
C ARG A 128 -0.33 11.42 8.02
N GLU A 129 -0.97 10.74 7.08
CA GLU A 129 -2.39 10.90 6.74
C GLU A 129 -3.33 10.21 7.75
N GLY A 130 -2.80 9.36 8.63
CA GLY A 130 -3.58 8.60 9.60
C GLY A 130 -4.33 7.39 9.00
N THR A 131 -4.00 6.99 7.77
CA THR A 131 -4.61 5.86 7.06
C THR A 131 -3.80 4.56 7.20
N TYR A 132 -2.58 4.65 7.72
CA TYR A 132 -1.72 3.47 7.91
C TYR A 132 -2.33 2.46 8.89
N GLY A 133 -2.36 1.20 8.47
CA GLY A 133 -3.03 0.11 9.18
C GLY A 133 -4.49 -0.11 8.76
N LEU A 134 -5.00 0.61 7.78
CA LEU A 134 -6.26 0.31 7.09
C LEU A 134 -5.99 -0.27 5.71
N CYS A 135 -6.88 -1.15 5.25
CA CYS A 135 -6.81 -1.76 3.92
C CYS A 135 -7.30 -0.77 2.85
N ASP A 136 -6.50 -0.54 1.81
CA ASP A 136 -6.84 0.39 0.71
C ASP A 136 -8.14 0.01 -0.03
N ASP A 137 -8.44 -1.28 -0.16
CA ASP A 137 -9.59 -1.73 -0.96
C ASP A 137 -10.90 -1.81 -0.15
N CYS A 138 -10.83 -2.17 1.13
CA CYS A 138 -12.02 -2.44 1.94
C CYS A 138 -12.15 -1.58 3.21
N GLY A 139 -11.15 -0.78 3.54
CA GLY A 139 -11.14 0.11 4.71
C GLY A 139 -11.03 -0.60 6.07
N ASN A 140 -10.98 -1.93 6.11
CA ASN A 140 -10.86 -2.68 7.36
C ASN A 140 -9.45 -2.55 7.96
N GLU A 141 -9.36 -2.65 9.29
CA GLU A 141 -8.07 -2.68 9.99
C GLU A 141 -7.23 -3.89 9.59
N ILE A 142 -5.96 -3.64 9.31
CA ILE A 142 -4.95 -4.66 9.04
C ILE A 142 -4.42 -5.15 10.39
N PRO A 143 -4.42 -6.47 10.65
CA PRO A 143 -3.90 -7.03 11.90
C PRO A 143 -2.44 -6.63 12.15
N ILE A 144 -2.11 -6.26 13.38
CA ILE A 144 -0.75 -5.88 13.79
C ILE A 144 0.26 -7.00 13.52
N GLU A 145 -0.16 -8.26 13.67
CA GLU A 145 0.69 -9.42 13.37
C GLU A 145 1.17 -9.43 11.92
N ARG A 146 0.31 -9.04 10.97
CA ARG A 146 0.67 -8.91 9.55
C ARG A 146 1.62 -7.73 9.33
N LEU A 147 1.35 -6.59 9.96
CA LEU A 147 2.22 -5.41 9.87
C LEU A 147 3.59 -5.64 10.50
N ARG A 148 3.69 -6.51 11.51
CA ARG A 148 4.97 -6.89 12.13
C ARG A 148 5.85 -7.72 11.18
N VAL A 149 5.24 -8.55 10.34
CA VAL A 149 5.97 -9.38 9.38
C VAL A 149 6.25 -8.61 8.09
N LEU A 150 5.27 -7.85 7.59
CA LEU A 150 5.37 -7.05 6.37
C LEU A 150 4.83 -5.64 6.65
N PRO A 151 5.69 -4.70 7.09
CA PRO A 151 5.24 -3.37 7.53
C PRO A 151 4.83 -2.44 6.39
N PHE A 152 5.22 -2.73 5.15
CA PHE A 152 4.89 -1.91 3.98
C PHE A 152 3.54 -2.25 3.32
N VAL A 153 2.87 -3.33 3.73
CA VAL A 153 1.61 -3.76 3.10
C VAL A 153 0.51 -2.71 3.24
N SER A 154 -0.34 -2.61 2.20
CA SER A 154 -1.49 -1.71 2.20
C SER A 154 -2.84 -2.43 2.10
N ARG A 155 -2.82 -3.76 1.90
CA ARG A 155 -4.02 -4.59 1.79
C ARG A 155 -4.10 -5.63 2.89
N CYS A 156 -5.32 -5.95 3.29
CA CYS A 156 -5.62 -7.10 4.15
C CYS A 156 -5.44 -8.43 3.38
N VAL A 157 -5.40 -9.55 4.10
CA VAL A 157 -5.20 -10.90 3.51
C VAL A 157 -6.23 -11.20 2.42
N ARG A 158 -7.52 -10.97 2.69
CA ARG A 158 -8.60 -11.27 1.76
C ARG A 158 -8.52 -10.47 0.46
N CYS A 159 -8.22 -9.17 0.58
CA CYS A 159 -8.06 -8.28 -0.57
C CYS A 159 -6.80 -8.62 -1.37
N GLN A 160 -5.71 -8.98 -0.69
CA GLN A 160 -4.49 -9.45 -1.34
C GLN A 160 -4.75 -10.73 -2.15
N GLU A 161 -5.39 -11.74 -1.55
CA GLU A 161 -5.73 -13.00 -2.23
C GLU A 161 -6.61 -12.78 -3.47
N HIS A 162 -7.54 -11.82 -3.40
CA HIS A 162 -8.37 -11.46 -4.54
C HIS A 162 -7.55 -10.81 -5.66
N ALA A 163 -6.69 -9.84 -5.33
CA ALA A 163 -5.81 -9.19 -6.28
C ALA A 163 -4.83 -10.18 -6.95
N ASP A 164 -4.25 -11.10 -6.18
CA ASP A 164 -3.33 -12.10 -6.70
C ASP A 164 -4.02 -13.10 -7.64
N ARG A 165 -5.29 -13.43 -7.37
CA ARG A 165 -6.09 -14.28 -8.27
C ARG A 165 -6.35 -13.58 -9.61
N ILE A 166 -6.66 -12.29 -9.58
CA ILE A 166 -6.88 -11.50 -10.80
C ILE A 166 -5.58 -11.43 -11.64
N LYS A 167 -4.44 -11.11 -11.00
CA LYS A 167 -3.13 -11.09 -11.67
C LYS A 167 -2.78 -12.42 -12.36
N LYS A 168 -3.06 -13.55 -11.71
CA LYS A 168 -2.83 -14.88 -12.30
C LYS A 168 -3.67 -15.11 -13.55
N ILE A 169 -4.93 -14.65 -13.56
CA ILE A 169 -5.80 -14.76 -14.73
C ILE A 169 -5.25 -13.90 -15.87
N GLU A 170 -4.85 -12.66 -15.58
CA GLU A 170 -4.25 -11.75 -16.58
C GLU A 170 -3.00 -12.35 -17.22
N GLN A 171 -2.08 -12.90 -16.41
CA GLN A 171 -0.86 -13.55 -16.88
C GLN A 171 -1.11 -14.80 -17.73
N SER A 172 -2.19 -15.55 -17.45
CA SER A 172 -2.58 -16.70 -18.28
C SER A 172 -3.12 -16.29 -19.65
N HIS A 173 -3.73 -15.12 -19.77
CA HIS A 173 -4.23 -14.60 -21.05
C HIS A 173 -3.12 -14.04 -21.95
N GLU A 174 -2.01 -13.55 -21.39
CA GLU A 174 -0.86 -13.04 -22.16
C GLU A 174 0.01 -14.14 -22.77
N THR A 175 0.07 -15.32 -22.14
CA THR A 175 0.90 -16.44 -22.60
C THR A 175 0.28 -17.24 -23.75
N GLU A 176 -1.03 -17.15 -23.97
CA GLU A 176 -1.74 -17.85 -25.06
C GLU A 176 -1.84 -17.05 -26.37
N PHE A 177 -1.44 -15.77 -26.40
CA PHE A 177 -1.56 -14.90 -27.58
C PHE A 177 -0.20 -14.51 -28.17
N GLN A 178 0.62 -15.50 -28.58
CA GLN A 178 1.69 -15.25 -29.55
C GLN A 178 1.20 -15.65 -30.95
N PRO A 179 0.79 -14.71 -31.82
CA PRO A 179 0.55 -15.03 -33.21
C PRO A 179 1.90 -15.42 -33.84
N GLU A 180 2.04 -16.70 -34.18
CA GLU A 180 3.17 -17.21 -34.96
C GLU A 180 3.33 -16.34 -36.21
N GLN A 181 4.46 -15.65 -36.30
CA GLN A 181 4.85 -14.95 -37.53
C GLN A 181 5.08 -16.02 -38.58
N ARG A 182 4.13 -16.16 -39.51
CA ARG A 182 4.29 -16.94 -40.71
C ARG A 182 5.49 -16.37 -41.47
N GLU A 183 6.65 -17.00 -41.32
CA GLU A 183 7.84 -16.75 -42.11
C GLU A 183 7.47 -16.94 -43.59
N GLU A 184 7.21 -15.85 -44.30
CA GLU A 184 7.28 -15.83 -45.74
C GLU A 184 8.76 -15.94 -46.10
N ASN A 185 9.23 -17.18 -46.28
CA ASN A 185 10.53 -17.44 -46.89
C ASN A 185 10.55 -16.79 -48.29
N PRO A 186 11.42 -15.80 -48.55
CA PRO A 186 11.58 -15.28 -49.90
C PRO A 186 12.23 -16.38 -50.75
N SER A 187 11.46 -16.87 -51.73
CA SER A 187 11.95 -17.74 -52.80
C SER A 187 13.14 -17.08 -53.48
N ILE A 188 14.29 -17.77 -53.47
CA ILE A 188 15.48 -17.38 -54.22
C ILE A 188 15.28 -17.86 -55.66
N ASP A 189 15.22 -16.93 -56.61
CA ASP A 189 15.39 -17.16 -58.05
C ASP A 189 16.78 -16.68 -58.50
#